data_AF-A0A952IDT6-F1
#
_entry.id   AF-A0A952IDT6-F1
#
_cell.length_a   1.000
_cell.length_b   1.000
_cell.length_c   1.000
_cell.angle_alpha   90.00
_cell.angle_beta   90.00
_cell.angle_gamma   90.00
#
_symmetry.space_group_name_H-M   'P 1'
#
loop_
_entity.id
_entity.type
_entity.pdbx_description
1 polymer ?
#
loop_
_entity_poly.entity_id
_entity_poly.type
_entity_poly.pdbx_seq_one_letter_code
_entity_poly.pdbx_strand_id
1 'polypeptide(L)'
;MKKFLLLFSLLIPLLGFSQEIQEDEITKTELLLELNSKLYYFHRVNGVISCSNDGKMVLNGVVIDLLNSEIGYQTSEDGQDHFIYFMTTDNSESYTFTHEGEVLFKTNNVLHPIKNQEQAVELVILFNFLKGFYTVN
;
A
#
# COMPACT_ATOMS: atom_id res chain seq x y z
N MET A 1 -70.37 13.71 23.32
CA MET A 1 -69.53 14.30 22.26
C MET A 1 -68.10 13.79 22.41
N LYS A 2 -67.48 13.44 21.28
CA LYS A 2 -66.05 13.08 21.06
C LYS A 2 -65.57 11.72 21.61
N LYS A 3 -65.86 10.69 20.81
CA LYS A 3 -64.96 9.55 20.52
C LYS A 3 -63.78 10.06 19.69
N PHE A 4 -62.58 9.52 19.92
CA PHE A 4 -61.45 9.30 18.98
C PHE A 4 -60.28 8.81 19.85
N LEU A 5 -60.30 7.57 20.35
CA LEU A 5 -59.63 6.39 19.77
C LEU A 5 -58.34 6.70 18.98
N LEU A 6 -57.21 6.40 19.63
CA LEU A 6 -56.12 5.55 19.11
C LEU A 6 -56.01 5.49 17.58
N LEU A 7 -55.16 6.34 17.00
CA LEU A 7 -54.25 6.01 15.89
C LEU A 7 -53.41 7.26 15.56
N PHE A 8 -52.33 7.49 16.31
CA PHE A 8 -51.25 8.39 15.87
C PHE A 8 -49.88 7.85 16.31
N SER A 9 -49.75 6.53 16.32
CA SER A 9 -48.48 5.81 16.46
C SER A 9 -47.91 5.36 15.11
N LEU A 10 -48.26 6.05 14.01
CA LEU A 10 -47.80 5.72 12.66
C LEU A 10 -47.81 7.00 11.84
N LEU A 11 -46.78 7.83 12.04
CA LEU A 11 -46.25 8.83 11.11
C LEU A 11 -45.05 9.47 11.81
N ILE A 12 -44.04 8.65 12.11
CA ILE A 12 -42.67 9.12 12.05
C ILE A 12 -42.34 8.99 10.56
N PRO A 13 -42.37 10.08 9.76
CA PRO A 13 -41.69 10.04 8.49
C PRO A 13 -40.21 9.96 8.84
N LEU A 14 -39.64 8.77 8.66
CA LEU A 14 -38.41 8.56 7.91
C LEU A 14 -37.55 9.84 7.76
N LEU A 15 -37.02 10.34 8.87
CA LEU A 15 -35.70 10.95 8.85
C LEU A 15 -34.71 9.79 8.93
N GLY A 16 -34.77 8.96 7.88
CA GLY A 16 -33.60 8.28 7.40
C GLY A 16 -32.69 9.38 6.90
N PHE A 17 -31.96 9.99 7.82
CA PHE A 17 -30.61 10.40 7.50
C PHE A 17 -29.94 9.12 7.02
N SER A 18 -30.03 8.90 5.70
CA SER A 18 -28.88 8.41 4.96
C SER A 18 -27.76 9.34 5.39
N GLN A 19 -27.04 8.96 6.46
CA GLN A 19 -25.62 9.20 6.45
C GLN A 19 -25.20 8.54 5.15
N GLU A 20 -24.97 9.35 4.12
CA GLU A 20 -23.92 9.03 3.19
C GLU A 20 -22.79 8.56 4.10
N ILE A 21 -22.57 7.24 4.13
CA ILE A 21 -21.30 6.69 4.56
C ILE A 21 -20.39 7.27 3.50
N GLN A 22 -19.88 8.47 3.78
CA GLN A 22 -18.76 9.05 3.09
C GLN A 22 -17.68 8.03 3.40
N GLU A 23 -17.51 7.05 2.52
CA GLU A 23 -16.34 6.18 2.54
C GLU A 23 -15.18 7.17 2.50
N ASP A 24 -14.59 7.45 3.65
CA ASP A 24 -13.47 8.37 3.77
C ASP A 24 -12.39 7.83 2.84
N GLU A 25 -12.25 8.48 1.67
CA GLU A 25 -11.22 8.11 0.70
C GLU A 25 -9.88 8.24 1.43
N ILE A 26 -9.20 7.11 1.63
CA ILE A 26 -7.89 7.09 2.28
C ILE A 26 -6.98 8.09 1.56
N THR A 27 -6.37 9.01 2.31
CA THR A 27 -5.43 9.95 1.70
C THR A 27 -4.07 9.29 1.49
N LYS A 28 -3.28 9.82 0.56
CA LYS A 28 -1.88 9.39 0.37
C LYS A 28 -1.06 9.45 1.67
N THR A 29 -1.32 10.45 2.50
CA THR A 29 -0.63 10.65 3.79
C THR A 29 -1.00 9.55 4.78
N GLU A 30 -2.28 9.21 4.90
CA GLU A 30 -2.74 8.14 5.79
C GLU A 30 -2.21 6.78 5.35
N LEU A 31 -2.22 6.49 4.05
CA LEU A 31 -1.66 5.25 3.52
C LEU A 31 -0.15 5.14 3.78
N LEU A 32 0.60 6.24 3.68
CA LEU A 32 2.02 6.27 4.03
C LEU A 32 2.25 6.07 5.53
N LEU A 33 1.40 6.64 6.39
CA LEU A 33 1.45 6.40 7.84
C LEU A 33 1.19 4.92 8.15
N GLU A 34 0.18 4.34 7.51
CA GLU A 34 -0.17 2.94 7.66
C GLU A 34 0.98 2.01 7.22
N LEU A 35 1.55 2.22 6.04
CA LEU A 35 2.71 1.48 5.55
C LEU A 35 3.91 1.57 6.51
N ASN A 36 4.20 2.77 7.02
CA ASN A 36 5.27 2.97 7.99
C ASN A 36 5.01 2.27 9.32
N SER A 37 3.76 2.22 9.79
CA SER A 37 3.38 1.47 10.98
C SER A 37 3.62 -0.04 10.84
N LYS A 38 3.64 -0.55 9.59
CA LYS A 38 3.81 -1.97 9.24
C LYS A 38 5.24 -2.36 8.88
N LEU A 39 6.23 -1.47 9.07
CA LEU A 39 7.64 -1.78 8.83
C LEU A 39 8.14 -3.01 9.62
N TYR A 40 7.50 -3.35 10.73
CA TYR A 40 7.81 -4.56 11.50
C TYR A 40 7.44 -5.87 10.77
N TYR A 41 6.71 -5.85 9.66
CA TYR A 41 6.45 -7.02 8.82
C TYR A 41 7.70 -7.51 8.09
N PHE A 42 8.61 -6.59 7.79
CA PHE A 42 9.88 -6.92 7.15
C PHE A 42 10.82 -7.62 8.15
N HIS A 43 11.69 -8.49 7.66
CA HIS A 43 12.79 -9.02 8.49
C HIS A 43 13.76 -7.92 8.90
N ARG A 44 14.05 -7.01 7.98
CA ARG A 44 14.91 -5.84 8.22
C ARG A 44 14.59 -4.73 7.21
N VAL A 45 14.31 -3.54 7.73
CA VAL A 45 14.25 -2.29 6.97
C VAL A 45 14.95 -1.21 7.78
N ASN A 46 15.77 -0.41 7.11
CA ASN A 46 16.37 0.79 7.68
C ASN A 46 15.61 2.02 7.17
N GLY A 47 15.24 2.92 8.08
CA GLY A 47 14.54 4.16 7.75
C GLY A 47 13.04 4.00 7.56
N VAL A 48 12.41 5.06 7.05
CA VAL A 48 10.97 5.16 6.79
C VAL A 48 10.68 4.97 5.30
N ILE A 49 9.48 4.51 4.98
CA ILE A 49 8.95 4.57 3.62
C ILE A 49 8.57 6.02 3.34
N SER A 50 9.07 6.55 2.23
CA SER A 50 8.75 7.90 1.76
C SER A 50 8.53 7.92 0.27
N CYS A 51 7.75 8.87 -0.23
CA CYS A 51 7.54 9.05 -1.65
C CYS A 51 7.75 10.50 -2.06
N SER A 52 8.32 10.68 -3.25
CA SER A 52 8.35 11.95 -3.95
C SER A 52 7.03 12.23 -4.68
N ASN A 53 6.90 13.44 -5.23
CA ASN A 53 5.72 13.83 -5.98
C ASN A 53 5.61 13.15 -7.35
N ASP A 54 6.72 12.71 -7.93
CA ASP A 54 6.80 12.01 -9.22
C ASP A 54 6.65 10.49 -9.11
N GLY A 55 6.16 9.97 -7.98
CA GLY A 55 5.85 8.55 -7.82
C GLY A 55 7.05 7.65 -7.48
N LYS A 56 8.21 8.23 -7.13
CA LYS A 56 9.35 7.45 -6.63
C LYS A 56 9.22 7.21 -5.14
N MET A 57 9.33 5.96 -4.73
CA MET A 57 9.33 5.53 -3.34
C MET A 57 10.74 5.20 -2.89
N VAL A 58 11.09 5.54 -1.65
CA VAL A 58 12.30 5.04 -0.99
C VAL A 58 11.91 4.00 0.05
N LEU A 59 12.43 2.78 -0.09
CA LEU A 59 12.27 1.68 0.86
C LEU A 59 13.64 1.04 1.15
N ASN A 60 14.04 1.02 2.42
CA ASN A 60 15.33 0.46 2.84
C ASN A 60 16.55 1.05 2.08
N GLY A 61 16.49 2.34 1.75
CA GLY A 61 17.53 3.05 1.00
C GLY A 61 17.51 2.81 -0.52
N VAL A 62 16.54 2.06 -1.04
CA VAL A 62 16.37 1.79 -2.47
C VAL A 62 15.28 2.69 -3.05
N VAL A 63 15.57 3.33 -4.19
CA VAL A 63 14.61 4.17 -4.92
C VAL A 63 13.86 3.32 -5.93
N ILE A 64 12.55 3.23 -5.81
CA ILE A 64 11.66 2.43 -6.65
C ILE A 64 10.70 3.39 -7.37
N ASP A 65 10.68 3.35 -8.70
CA ASP A 65 9.67 4.06 -9.49
C ASP A 65 8.35 3.26 -9.47
N LEU A 66 7.37 3.69 -8.66
CA LEU A 66 6.13 2.94 -8.49
C LEU A 66 5.30 2.88 -9.78
N LEU A 67 5.33 3.94 -10.60
CA LEU A 67 4.55 4.00 -11.85
C LEU A 67 5.00 2.91 -12.82
N ASN A 68 6.32 2.76 -12.94
CA ASN A 68 6.96 1.82 -13.84
C ASN A 68 7.37 0.50 -13.17
N SER A 69 6.78 0.15 -12.01
CA SER A 69 7.07 -1.12 -11.34
C SER A 69 5.84 -2.02 -11.23
N GLU A 70 6.05 -3.31 -11.50
CA GLU A 70 5.20 -4.38 -11.02
C GLU A 70 5.50 -4.62 -9.53
N ILE A 71 4.44 -4.76 -8.75
CA ILE A 71 4.51 -4.98 -7.30
C ILE A 71 3.79 -6.29 -7.01
N GLY A 72 4.51 -7.25 -6.46
CA GLY A 72 3.95 -8.56 -6.18
C GLY A 72 4.63 -9.27 -5.03
N TYR A 73 4.27 -10.53 -4.89
CA TYR A 73 4.73 -11.41 -3.84
C TYR A 73 5.24 -12.71 -4.45
N GLN A 74 6.30 -13.24 -3.86
CA GLN A 74 6.82 -14.57 -4.18
C GLN A 74 7.31 -15.28 -2.93
N THR A 75 7.33 -16.60 -2.98
CA THR A 75 7.97 -17.46 -1.97
C THR A 75 9.21 -18.13 -2.54
N SER A 76 10.12 -18.54 -1.65
CA SER A 76 11.13 -19.55 -1.99
C SER A 76 10.48 -20.85 -2.45
N GLU A 77 11.26 -21.69 -3.13
CA GLU A 77 10.79 -23.00 -3.63
C GLU A 77 10.33 -23.95 -2.51
N ASP A 78 10.95 -23.85 -1.33
CA ASP A 78 10.58 -24.62 -0.14
C ASP A 78 9.44 -23.97 0.69
N GLY A 79 8.96 -22.80 0.25
CA GLY A 79 7.87 -22.06 0.87
C GLY A 79 8.19 -21.41 2.22
N GLN A 80 9.46 -21.42 2.67
CA GLN A 80 9.85 -20.88 3.97
C GLN A 80 10.10 -19.38 3.97
N ASP A 81 10.67 -18.86 2.88
CA ASP A 81 10.99 -17.46 2.74
C ASP A 81 9.92 -16.74 1.91
N HIS A 82 9.55 -15.55 2.36
CA HIS A 82 8.49 -14.73 1.77
C HIS A 82 9.08 -13.39 1.35
N PHE A 83 8.74 -12.93 0.15
CA PHE A 83 9.28 -11.68 -0.37
C PHE A 83 8.17 -10.87 -1.03
N ILE A 84 8.15 -9.56 -0.77
CA ILE A 84 7.56 -8.64 -1.74
C ILE A 84 8.64 -8.29 -2.78
N TYR A 85 8.22 -8.13 -4.02
CA TYR A 85 9.11 -7.70 -5.10
C TYR A 85 8.61 -6.42 -5.75
N PHE A 86 9.57 -5.60 -6.17
CA PHE A 86 9.35 -4.43 -7.02
C PHE A 86 10.21 -4.60 -8.27
N MET A 87 9.57 -4.91 -9.39
CA MET A 87 10.24 -5.16 -10.66
C MET A 87 9.87 -4.09 -11.68
N THR A 88 10.84 -3.37 -12.23
CA THR A 88 10.56 -2.35 -13.24
C THR A 88 10.03 -3.01 -14.53
N THR A 89 8.98 -2.44 -15.11
CA THR A 89 8.36 -2.93 -16.35
C THR A 89 8.99 -2.33 -17.62
N ASP A 90 9.78 -1.27 -17.48
CA ASP A 90 10.44 -0.55 -18.57
C ASP A 90 11.94 -0.92 -18.73
N ASN A 91 12.39 -1.95 -18.00
CA ASN A 91 13.81 -2.36 -17.88
C ASN A 91 14.74 -1.31 -17.27
N SER A 92 14.21 -0.30 -16.59
CA SER A 92 15.02 0.63 -15.81
C SER A 92 15.64 -0.05 -14.56
N GLU A 93 16.54 0.66 -13.90
CA GLU A 93 17.18 0.16 -12.68
C GLU A 93 16.36 0.53 -11.46
N SER A 94 16.05 -0.47 -10.63
CA SER A 94 15.50 -0.23 -9.29
C SER A 94 16.60 -0.11 -8.24
N TYR A 95 17.74 -0.76 -8.44
CA TYR A 95 18.82 -0.76 -7.45
C TYR A 95 20.20 -0.99 -8.07
N THR A 96 21.16 -0.19 -7.62
CA THR A 96 22.57 -0.27 -8.02
C THR A 96 23.44 -0.19 -6.77
N PHE A 97 24.33 -1.18 -6.61
CA PHE A 97 25.31 -1.24 -5.53
C PHE A 97 26.71 -0.97 -6.08
N THR A 98 27.36 0.05 -5.53
CA THR A 98 28.69 0.50 -5.92
C THR A 98 29.63 0.43 -4.72
N HIS A 99 30.85 -0.08 -4.91
CA HIS A 99 31.91 -0.09 -3.91
C HIS A 99 33.18 0.49 -4.52
N GLU A 100 33.81 1.46 -3.85
CA GLU A 100 35.04 2.12 -4.33
C GLU A 100 34.96 2.71 -5.75
N GLY A 101 33.75 3.09 -6.18
CA GLY A 101 33.49 3.61 -7.53
C GLY A 101 33.20 2.55 -8.59
N GLU A 102 33.32 1.26 -8.27
CA GLU A 102 32.98 0.14 -9.15
C GLU A 102 31.56 -0.36 -8.89
N VAL A 103 30.79 -0.59 -9.97
CA VAL A 103 29.45 -1.17 -9.88
C VAL A 103 29.60 -2.68 -9.70
N LEU A 104 29.13 -3.19 -8.57
CA LEU A 104 29.20 -4.63 -8.23
C LEU A 104 27.90 -5.36 -8.57
N PHE A 105 26.75 -4.68 -8.46
CA PHE A 105 25.44 -5.28 -8.70
C PHE A 105 24.44 -4.24 -9.21
N LYS A 106 23.63 -4.63 -10.19
CA LYS A 106 22.57 -3.82 -10.80
C LYS A 106 21.38 -4.74 -11.08
N THR A 107 20.20 -4.35 -10.62
CA THR A 107 18.97 -5.14 -10.82
C THR A 107 17.79 -4.24 -11.14
N ASN A 108 16.90 -4.79 -11.96
CA ASN A 108 15.59 -4.24 -12.24
C ASN A 108 14.52 -4.80 -11.28
N ASN A 109 14.87 -5.79 -10.44
CA ASN A 109 14.00 -6.44 -9.47
C ASN A 109 14.59 -6.34 -8.07
N VAL A 110 13.83 -5.80 -7.12
CA VAL A 110 14.20 -5.65 -5.72
C VAL A 110 13.29 -6.52 -4.86
N LEU A 111 13.90 -7.44 -4.12
CA LEU A 111 13.22 -8.32 -3.18
C LEU A 111 13.40 -7.81 -1.76
N HIS A 112 12.29 -7.68 -1.03
CA HIS A 112 12.31 -7.39 0.40
C HIS A 112 11.77 -8.58 1.20
N PRO A 113 12.57 -9.20 2.08
CA PRO A 113 12.14 -10.33 2.90
C PRO A 113 11.08 -9.92 3.93
N ILE A 114 9.98 -10.67 3.98
CA ILE A 114 8.83 -10.51 4.88
C ILE A 114 8.70 -11.74 5.76
N LYS A 115 8.17 -11.57 6.98
CA LYS A 115 8.10 -12.66 7.97
C LYS A 115 7.11 -13.77 7.62
N ASN A 116 6.05 -13.47 6.85
CA ASN A 116 5.07 -14.46 6.42
C ASN A 116 4.27 -14.00 5.20
N GLN A 117 3.53 -14.94 4.61
CA GLN A 117 2.68 -14.71 3.43
C GLN A 117 1.59 -13.65 3.64
N GLU A 118 0.84 -13.72 4.74
CA GLU A 118 -0.30 -12.82 4.99
C GLU A 118 0.15 -11.35 5.02
N GLN A 119 1.26 -11.09 5.71
CA GLN A 119 1.88 -9.77 5.78
C GLN A 119 2.39 -9.30 4.42
N ALA A 120 2.94 -10.20 3.60
CA ALA A 120 3.42 -9.86 2.28
C ALA A 120 2.26 -9.49 1.33
N VAL A 121 1.17 -10.26 1.36
CA VAL A 121 -0.06 -9.98 0.59
C VAL A 121 -0.66 -8.64 1.01
N GLU A 122 -0.76 -8.38 2.32
CA GLU A 122 -1.26 -7.11 2.84
C GLU A 122 -0.41 -5.93 2.33
N LEU A 123 0.92 -6.03 2.41
CA LEU A 123 1.81 -5.01 1.89
C LEU A 123 1.67 -4.81 0.38
N VAL A 124 1.54 -5.88 -0.40
CA VAL A 124 1.33 -5.78 -1.87
C VAL A 124 0.06 -4.97 -2.17
N ILE A 125 -1.03 -5.18 -1.44
CA ILE A 125 -2.26 -4.41 -1.62
C ILE A 125 -2.02 -2.93 -1.29
N LEU A 126 -1.42 -2.64 -0.13
CA LEU A 126 -1.17 -1.26 0.30
C LEU A 126 -0.21 -0.52 -0.66
N PHE A 127 0.83 -1.18 -1.16
CA PHE A 127 1.74 -0.59 -2.14
C PHE A 127 1.07 -0.37 -3.50
N ASN A 128 0.15 -1.25 -3.92
CA ASN A 128 -0.63 -1.03 -5.14
C ASN A 128 -1.64 0.11 -4.98
N PHE A 129 -2.27 0.29 -3.81
CA PHE A 129 -3.05 1.49 -3.53
C PHE A 129 -2.18 2.75 -3.56
N LEU A 130 -0.97 2.69 -2.99
CA LEU A 130 -0.04 3.81 -3.01
C LEU A 130 0.35 4.18 -4.45
N LYS A 131 0.61 3.19 -5.30
CA LYS A 131 0.83 3.37 -6.74
C LYS A 131 -0.35 4.08 -7.41
N GLY A 132 -1.59 3.73 -7.03
CA GLY A 132 -2.82 4.33 -7.55
C GLY A 132 -2.89 5.86 -7.47
N PHE A 133 -2.32 6.47 -6.42
CA PHE A 133 -2.27 7.94 -6.29
C PHE A 133 -1.45 8.65 -7.37
N TYR A 134 -0.56 7.91 -8.04
CA TYR A 134 0.33 8.48 -9.06
C TYR A 134 -0.17 8.20 -10.47
N THR A 135 -1.00 7.17 -10.67
CA THR A 135 -1.54 6.81 -11.99
C THR A 135 -2.70 7.70 -12.47
N VAL A 136 -3.23 8.55 -11.58
CA VAL A 136 -4.43 9.38 -11.84
C VAL A 136 -4.09 10.81 -12.29
N ASN A 137 -2.80 11.14 -12.47
CA ASN A 137 -2.34 12.45 -12.95
C ASN A 137 -1.83 12.40 -14.40
#